data_AF-A0A1B5L3L2-F1
#
_entry.id   AF-A0A1B5L3L2-F1
#
_cell.length_a   1.000
_cell.length_b   1.000
_cell.length_c   1.000
_cell.angle_alpha   90.00
_cell.angle_beta   90.00
_cell.angle_gamma   90.00
#
_symmetry.space_group_name_H-M   'P 1'
#
loop_
_entity.id
_entity.type
_entity.pdbx_description
1 polymer ?
#
loop_
_entity_poly.entity_id
_entity_poly.type
_entity_poly.pdbx_seq_one_letter_code
_entity_poly.pdbx_strand_id
1 'polypeptide(L)'
;MSSLSSNFSNSNTPALAAPPNTPALPWRRANVRHTSNELYADIVETLSVTLAPSGRPLAAFANGSIAFTAKVSGVPDVTLNLGSASGKHNVGGIMELPVFHPCVRLNRWKERPGELSFIPPDGRFILAGYEVDLLPFAGGGKGADSLGASNLRLPVNLEMRTGLGPAGSEFEVRLQVNKASSASGQFARGIGSGRTGSPGAPLLEQLTVTIPLPEDVRNLSDMRPSRGDASFSPGERVLEWHVPSKELSGPVSHFGLRCTVAGSVGDDEEDRFDPSGFAFSNDYSYSEPYQSSPAEGNPTRTDGGGGGGSSSNNNSNNNSSGNGSGSEQDAKRAAQNKILMPTSASVSFSVKGWLASGLKVDSIVMDARKSRGLGEGVKPYKGVKYLTVSKGGVEIRC
;
A
#
# COMPACT_ATOMS: atom_id res chain seq x y z
N MET A 1 -57.36 -0.44 64.59
CA MET A 1 -57.14 -0.60 63.15
C MET A 1 -55.75 -0.08 62.83
N SER A 2 -55.00 -0.93 62.16
CA SER A 2 -53.61 -0.84 61.76
C SER A 2 -53.33 0.27 60.74
N SER A 3 -52.15 0.88 60.83
CA SER A 3 -51.42 1.33 59.64
C SER A 3 -49.92 1.21 59.89
N LEU A 4 -49.34 0.24 59.18
CA LEU A 4 -47.94 -0.15 59.20
C LEU A 4 -47.05 0.84 58.45
N SER A 5 -45.85 0.98 58.99
CA SER A 5 -44.59 1.56 58.52
C SER A 5 -44.22 1.38 57.04
N SER A 6 -43.48 2.36 56.49
CA SER A 6 -42.27 2.11 55.67
C SER A 6 -41.35 3.34 55.68
N ASN A 7 -40.38 3.35 56.59
CA ASN A 7 -39.29 4.32 56.60
C ASN A 7 -38.11 3.67 55.86
N PHE A 8 -37.84 4.08 54.63
CA PHE A 8 -36.69 3.59 53.87
C PHE A 8 -35.42 4.27 54.39
N SER A 9 -34.68 3.57 55.23
CA SER A 9 -33.32 3.90 55.63
C SER A 9 -32.38 3.75 54.44
N ASN A 10 -32.03 4.89 53.85
CA ASN A 10 -31.00 4.98 52.82
C ASN A 10 -29.63 4.70 53.46
N SER A 11 -29.08 3.50 53.24
CA SER A 11 -27.75 3.12 53.72
C SER A 11 -26.69 3.85 52.89
N ASN A 12 -26.32 5.05 53.34
CA ASN A 12 -25.08 5.71 52.95
C ASN A 12 -23.91 4.85 53.43
N THR A 13 -23.46 3.92 52.58
CA THR A 13 -22.12 3.37 52.69
C THR A 13 -21.12 4.51 52.44
N PRO A 14 -20.14 4.75 53.33
CA PRO A 14 -19.13 5.75 53.06
C PRO A 14 -18.27 5.22 51.89
N ALA A 15 -18.42 5.85 50.73
CA ALA A 15 -17.43 5.74 49.68
C ALA A 15 -16.08 6.12 50.31
N LEU A 16 -15.11 5.22 50.26
CA LEU A 16 -13.73 5.49 50.68
C LEU A 16 -13.29 6.76 49.93
N ALA A 17 -13.25 7.89 50.64
CA ALA A 17 -12.86 9.16 50.06
C ALA A 17 -11.44 9.01 49.49
N ALA A 18 -11.28 9.35 48.22
CA ALA A 18 -9.97 9.41 47.61
C ALA A 18 -9.08 10.37 48.43
N PRO A 19 -7.78 10.06 48.62
CA PRO A 19 -6.88 10.95 49.34
C PRO A 19 -6.90 12.36 48.71
N PRO A 20 -6.96 13.43 49.53
CA PRO A 20 -7.36 14.77 49.10
C PRO A 20 -6.42 15.48 48.10
N ASN A 21 -5.26 14.88 47.78
CA ASN A 21 -4.18 15.55 47.04
C ASN A 21 -3.84 14.92 45.69
N THR A 22 -4.75 14.18 45.06
CA THR A 22 -4.51 13.73 43.68
C THR A 22 -5.49 14.36 42.70
N PRO A 23 -4.98 15.09 41.67
CA PRO A 23 -5.83 15.76 40.72
C PRO A 23 -6.74 14.72 40.06
N ALA A 24 -8.04 14.99 40.06
CA ALA A 24 -9.02 14.14 39.42
C ALA A 24 -8.68 14.05 37.92
N LEU A 25 -8.49 12.83 37.43
CA LEU A 25 -8.23 12.61 36.01
C LEU A 25 -9.55 12.70 35.25
N PRO A 26 -9.69 13.60 34.25
CA PRO A 26 -10.97 13.82 33.59
C PRO A 26 -11.45 12.59 32.79
N TRP A 27 -10.54 11.71 32.37
CA TRP A 27 -10.85 10.52 31.57
C TRP A 27 -10.92 9.20 32.37
N ARG A 28 -10.66 9.20 33.70
CA ARG A 28 -10.68 7.95 34.48
C ARG A 28 -11.12 8.14 35.92
N ARG A 29 -12.13 7.36 36.34
CA ARG A 29 -12.62 7.30 37.73
C ARG A 29 -11.77 6.36 38.58
N ALA A 30 -11.67 6.63 39.88
CA ALA A 30 -10.85 5.85 40.80
C ALA A 30 -11.46 4.48 41.19
N ASN A 31 -12.78 4.33 41.09
CA ASN A 31 -13.55 3.18 41.58
C ASN A 31 -13.91 2.15 40.50
N VAL A 32 -13.22 2.16 39.35
CA VAL A 32 -13.43 1.18 38.27
C VAL A 32 -13.09 -0.22 38.79
N ARG A 33 -13.95 -1.20 38.51
CA ARG A 33 -13.75 -2.61 38.91
C ARG A 33 -14.06 -3.52 37.73
N HIS A 34 -13.18 -4.48 37.49
CA HIS A 34 -13.34 -5.53 36.50
C HIS A 34 -13.09 -6.89 37.15
N THR A 35 -13.86 -7.90 36.75
CA THR A 35 -13.68 -9.29 37.20
C THR A 35 -12.42 -9.93 36.61
N SER A 36 -12.07 -9.54 35.38
CA SER A 36 -10.82 -9.88 34.71
C SER A 36 -10.09 -8.60 34.35
N ASN A 37 -8.76 -8.58 34.54
CA ASN A 37 -7.94 -7.42 34.22
C ASN A 37 -7.20 -7.67 32.89
N GLU A 38 -7.41 -6.81 31.90
CA GLU A 38 -6.98 -7.02 30.52
C GLU A 38 -6.44 -5.73 29.89
N LEU A 39 -5.34 -5.84 29.14
CA LEU A 39 -4.70 -4.77 28.37
C LEU A 39 -4.41 -5.27 26.95
N TYR A 40 -4.99 -4.64 25.95
CA TYR A 40 -4.73 -4.98 24.54
C TYR A 40 -4.34 -3.76 23.74
N ALA A 41 -3.39 -3.93 22.82
CA ALA A 41 -3.04 -2.94 21.81
C ALA A 41 -3.29 -3.53 20.42
N ASP A 42 -4.21 -2.93 19.67
CA ASP A 42 -4.45 -3.25 18.28
C ASP A 42 -3.84 -2.14 17.43
N ILE A 43 -2.83 -2.47 16.63
CA ILE A 43 -2.19 -1.53 15.70
C ILE A 43 -2.66 -1.85 14.30
N VAL A 44 -3.27 -0.86 13.67
CA VAL A 44 -3.81 -0.95 12.31
C VAL A 44 -3.13 0.07 11.43
N GLU A 45 -2.56 -0.38 10.31
CA GLU A 45 -1.98 0.48 9.28
C GLU A 45 -2.79 0.39 8.00
N THR A 46 -3.01 1.54 7.37
CA THR A 46 -3.60 1.66 6.03
C THR A 46 -2.52 2.11 5.06
N LEU A 47 -2.29 1.33 4.01
CA LEU A 47 -1.26 1.60 3.00
C LEU A 47 -1.77 2.50 1.88
N SER A 48 -0.90 3.39 1.42
CA SER A 48 -1.05 4.18 0.20
C SER A 48 0.28 4.25 -0.54
N VAL A 49 0.37 3.58 -1.68
CA VAL A 49 1.58 3.40 -2.49
C VAL A 49 1.24 3.63 -3.94
N THR A 50 2.04 4.46 -4.61
CA THR A 50 1.95 4.70 -6.05
C THR A 50 3.26 4.27 -6.70
N LEU A 51 3.17 3.40 -7.70
CA LEU A 51 4.28 2.88 -8.48
C LEU A 51 4.25 3.48 -9.88
N ALA A 52 5.43 3.82 -10.40
CA ALA A 52 5.62 4.16 -11.81
C ALA A 52 5.41 2.91 -12.70
N PRO A 53 5.24 3.08 -14.02
CA PRO A 53 5.18 1.94 -14.96
C PRO A 53 6.40 1.02 -14.90
N SER A 54 7.55 1.55 -14.49
CA SER A 54 8.78 0.76 -14.25
C SER A 54 8.76 -0.08 -12.97
N GLY A 55 7.70 0.00 -12.16
CA GLY A 55 7.62 -0.59 -10.82
C GLY A 55 8.33 0.21 -9.73
N ARG A 56 8.97 1.35 -10.06
CA ARG A 56 9.64 2.22 -9.08
C ARG A 56 8.60 2.93 -8.20
N PRO A 57 8.71 2.92 -6.86
CA PRO A 57 7.80 3.66 -6.00
C PRO A 57 7.99 5.17 -6.20
N LEU A 58 6.88 5.87 -6.41
CA LEU A 58 6.78 7.34 -6.50
C LEU A 58 6.37 7.94 -5.15
N ALA A 59 5.50 7.24 -4.43
CA ALA A 59 5.00 7.59 -3.10
C ALA A 59 4.70 6.31 -2.33
N ALA A 60 4.99 6.25 -1.03
CA ALA A 60 4.67 5.10 -0.21
C ALA A 60 4.48 5.52 1.25
N PHE A 61 3.25 5.48 1.75
CA PHE A 61 2.88 5.91 3.08
C PHE A 61 2.08 4.82 3.81
N ALA A 62 2.27 4.74 5.13
CA ALA A 62 1.40 3.98 6.03
C ALA A 62 0.77 4.91 7.06
N ASN A 63 -0.55 4.98 7.07
CA ASN A 63 -1.32 5.68 8.09
C ASN A 63 -1.69 4.71 9.20
N GLY A 64 -1.13 4.92 10.39
CA GLY A 64 -1.25 4.03 11.52
C GLY A 64 -2.16 4.56 12.64
N SER A 65 -2.86 3.64 13.30
CA SER A 65 -3.65 3.92 14.49
C SER A 65 -3.42 2.84 15.55
N ILE A 66 -3.17 3.27 16.78
CA ILE A 66 -3.05 2.41 17.96
C ILE A 66 -4.35 2.49 18.74
N ALA A 67 -5.20 1.48 18.61
CA ALA A 67 -6.36 1.31 19.47
C ALA A 67 -5.96 0.54 20.72
N PHE A 68 -6.22 1.10 21.90
CA PHE A 68 -5.88 0.50 23.17
C PHE A 68 -7.15 0.12 23.93
N THR A 69 -7.18 -1.09 24.48
CA THR A 69 -8.24 -1.57 25.34
C THR A 69 -7.69 -1.76 26.74
N ALA A 70 -8.23 -1.03 27.71
CA ALA A 70 -7.89 -1.14 29.11
C ALA A 70 -9.11 -1.50 29.96
N LYS A 71 -9.22 -2.77 30.33
CA LYS A 71 -10.20 -3.27 31.29
C LYS A 71 -9.46 -3.65 32.56
N VAL A 72 -9.05 -2.66 33.35
CA VAL A 72 -8.26 -2.88 34.56
C VAL A 72 -8.89 -2.13 35.72
N SER A 73 -8.92 -2.74 36.89
CA SER A 73 -9.51 -2.12 38.08
C SER A 73 -8.64 -0.96 38.60
N GLY A 74 -9.28 0.01 39.25
CA GLY A 74 -8.61 1.16 39.84
C GLY A 74 -8.07 2.15 38.80
N VAL A 75 -6.90 2.72 39.08
CA VAL A 75 -6.19 3.74 38.29
C VAL A 75 -4.82 3.17 37.91
N PRO A 76 -4.68 2.48 36.76
CA PRO A 76 -3.43 1.86 36.34
C PRO A 76 -2.53 2.90 35.66
N ASP A 77 -1.24 2.86 35.99
CA ASP A 77 -0.20 3.61 35.29
C ASP A 77 0.50 2.68 34.29
N VAL A 78 0.31 2.94 33.00
CA VAL A 78 0.72 2.05 31.91
C VAL A 78 1.83 2.69 31.10
N THR A 79 2.78 1.86 30.67
CA THR A 79 3.83 2.21 29.71
C THR A 79 3.81 1.22 28.55
N LEU A 80 3.52 1.71 27.35
CA LEU A 80 3.60 0.97 26.09
C LEU A 80 4.94 1.30 25.43
N ASN A 81 5.78 0.29 25.25
CA ASN A 81 7.07 0.44 24.56
C ASN A 81 6.93 -0.05 23.12
N LEU A 82 7.18 0.85 22.18
CA LEU A 82 7.26 0.60 20.76
C LEU A 82 8.72 0.41 20.34
N GLY A 83 8.92 -0.43 19.33
CA GLY A 83 10.20 -0.70 18.71
C GLY A 83 10.07 -0.84 17.21
N SER A 84 11.20 -0.98 16.53
CA SER A 84 11.29 -1.27 15.10
C SER A 84 12.35 -2.37 14.86
N ALA A 85 12.32 -2.99 13.69
CA ALA A 85 13.36 -3.92 13.23
C ALA A 85 14.77 -3.29 13.23
N SER A 86 14.86 -1.96 13.03
CA SER A 86 16.11 -1.20 13.07
C SER A 86 16.57 -0.83 14.50
N GLY A 87 15.84 -1.26 15.53
CA GLY A 87 16.11 -0.95 16.93
C GLY A 87 15.26 0.20 17.47
N LYS A 88 15.25 0.35 18.80
CA LYS A 88 14.37 1.29 19.53
C LYS A 88 14.64 2.77 19.24
N HIS A 89 15.87 3.12 18.88
CA HIS A 89 16.31 4.50 18.68
C HIS A 89 15.69 5.19 17.45
N ASN A 90 15.07 4.41 16.54
CA ASN A 90 14.55 4.94 15.28
C ASN A 90 13.03 5.14 15.29
N VAL A 91 12.32 4.80 16.38
CA VAL A 91 10.86 4.95 16.43
C VAL A 91 10.41 6.40 16.25
N GLY A 92 11.15 7.35 16.83
CA GLY A 92 10.88 8.77 16.64
C GLY A 92 11.11 9.29 15.22
N GLY A 93 11.92 8.59 14.42
CA GLY A 93 12.12 8.89 13.00
C GLY A 93 11.16 8.13 12.07
N ILE A 94 10.57 7.03 12.54
CA ILE A 94 9.58 6.24 11.78
C ILE A 94 8.17 6.83 11.96
N MET A 95 7.79 7.20 13.19
CA MET A 95 6.48 7.77 13.47
C MET A 95 6.48 9.27 13.20
N GLU A 96 5.95 9.66 12.04
CA GLU A 96 5.73 11.05 11.66
C GLU A 96 4.37 11.55 12.15
N LEU A 97 4.30 12.86 12.41
CA LEU A 97 3.10 13.59 12.83
C LEU A 97 2.25 12.86 13.89
N PRO A 98 2.84 12.34 14.99
CA PRO A 98 2.08 11.54 15.93
C PRO A 98 1.06 12.40 16.69
N VAL A 99 -0.19 11.96 16.71
CA VAL A 99 -1.29 12.55 17.48
C VAL A 99 -1.61 11.61 18.63
N PHE A 100 -1.57 12.11 19.85
CA PHE A 100 -1.80 11.30 21.05
C PHE A 100 -3.12 11.64 21.73
N HIS A 101 -3.73 10.63 22.34
CA HIS A 101 -4.81 10.86 23.30
C HIS A 101 -4.30 11.73 24.47
N PRO A 102 -5.14 12.62 25.05
CA PRO A 102 -4.75 13.49 26.17
C PRO A 102 -4.19 12.77 27.41
N CYS A 103 -4.41 11.46 27.53
CA CYS A 103 -3.87 10.66 28.63
C CYS A 103 -2.36 10.42 28.55
N VAL A 104 -1.74 10.66 27.39
CA VAL A 104 -0.32 10.42 27.15
C VAL A 104 0.53 11.57 27.69
N ARG A 105 1.57 11.21 28.45
CA ARG A 105 2.54 12.17 28.99
C ARG A 105 3.53 12.58 27.91
N LEU A 106 3.23 13.66 27.20
CA LEU A 106 4.04 14.14 26.06
C LEU A 106 5.52 14.38 26.40
N ASN A 107 5.83 14.80 27.63
CA ASN A 107 7.23 15.00 28.06
C ASN A 107 8.02 13.68 28.03
N ARG A 108 7.40 12.55 28.40
CA ARG A 108 8.06 11.23 28.36
C ARG A 108 8.34 10.79 26.94
N TRP A 109 7.39 10.98 26.03
CA TRP A 109 7.58 10.69 24.61
C TRP A 109 8.72 11.54 24.01
N LYS A 110 8.76 12.84 24.33
CA LYS A 110 9.83 13.75 23.86
C LYS A 110 11.22 13.33 24.36
N GLU A 111 11.33 12.89 25.61
CA GLU A 111 12.59 12.39 26.19
C GLU A 111 12.99 11.02 25.64
N ARG A 112 12.01 10.14 25.41
CA ARG A 112 12.21 8.75 24.99
C ARG A 112 11.19 8.37 23.92
N PRO A 113 11.46 8.70 22.64
CA PRO A 113 10.62 8.25 21.53
C PRO A 113 10.50 6.73 21.54
N GLY A 114 9.27 6.24 21.38
CA GLY A 114 8.89 4.83 21.54
C GLY A 114 8.33 4.49 22.92
N GLU A 115 8.45 5.35 23.94
CA GLU A 115 7.88 5.13 25.27
C GLU A 115 6.60 5.96 25.49
N LEU A 116 5.45 5.30 25.46
CA LEU A 116 4.15 5.93 25.71
C LEU A 116 3.71 5.65 27.14
N SER A 117 3.82 6.67 28.01
CA SER A 117 3.41 6.60 29.43
C SER A 117 2.07 7.31 29.66
N PHE A 118 1.08 6.61 30.22
CA PHE A 118 -0.29 7.13 30.35
C PHE A 118 -1.11 6.42 31.44
N ILE A 119 -2.19 7.08 31.87
CA ILE A 119 -3.27 6.44 32.64
C ILE A 119 -4.47 6.30 31.70
N PRO A 120 -4.82 5.10 31.22
CA PRO A 120 -5.79 4.92 30.14
C PRO A 120 -7.23 5.23 30.58
N PRO A 121 -8.08 5.80 29.69
CA PRO A 121 -9.53 5.65 29.78
C PRO A 121 -9.94 4.19 29.98
N ASP A 122 -11.11 3.96 30.58
CA ASP A 122 -11.64 2.61 30.73
C ASP A 122 -12.29 2.12 29.42
N GLY A 123 -12.10 0.85 29.08
CA GLY A 123 -12.59 0.27 27.83
C GLY A 123 -11.66 0.53 26.65
N ARG A 124 -12.23 0.68 25.45
CA ARG A 124 -11.51 0.83 24.18
C ARG A 124 -11.45 2.30 23.78
N PHE A 125 -10.26 2.79 23.43
CA PHE A 125 -10.03 4.14 22.93
C PHE A 125 -8.89 4.18 21.92
N ILE A 126 -8.76 5.26 21.16
CA ILE A 126 -7.60 5.50 20.29
C ILE A 126 -6.50 6.14 21.14
N LEU A 127 -5.37 5.46 21.28
CA LEU A 127 -4.22 5.94 22.04
C LEU A 127 -3.37 6.90 21.24
N ALA A 128 -3.12 6.57 19.96
CA ALA A 128 -2.31 7.38 19.07
C ALA A 128 -2.69 7.15 17.61
N GLY A 129 -2.54 8.18 16.77
CA GLY A 129 -2.45 8.10 15.32
C GLY A 129 -1.07 8.56 14.86
N TYR A 130 -0.58 8.04 13.74
CA TYR A 130 0.73 8.38 13.19
C TYR A 130 0.76 8.15 11.68
N GLU A 131 1.74 8.74 11.02
CA GLU A 131 2.08 8.50 9.62
C GLU A 131 3.49 7.92 9.53
N VAL A 132 3.79 7.18 8.47
CA VAL A 132 5.12 6.65 8.19
C VAL A 132 5.40 6.77 6.70
N ASP A 133 6.48 7.44 6.33
CA ASP A 133 7.05 7.35 4.99
C ASP A 133 7.79 6.00 4.85
N LEU A 134 7.33 5.18 3.90
CA LEU A 134 7.87 3.86 3.63
C LEU A 134 8.93 3.88 2.52
N LEU A 135 9.17 5.03 1.89
CA LEU A 135 10.25 5.16 0.94
C LEU A 135 11.59 4.99 1.68
N PRO A 136 12.61 4.38 1.03
CA PRO A 136 13.91 4.23 1.65
C PRO A 136 14.46 5.60 2.06
N PHE A 137 14.74 5.79 3.35
CA PHE A 137 15.34 7.01 3.90
C PHE A 137 16.48 7.49 3.00
N ALA A 138 16.28 8.61 2.30
CA ALA A 138 17.34 9.31 1.57
C ALA A 138 18.39 9.94 2.52
N GLY A 139 18.28 9.74 3.84
CA GLY A 139 19.06 10.38 4.88
C GLY A 139 20.27 9.60 5.42
N GLY A 140 20.87 8.70 4.64
CA GLY A 140 21.94 7.82 5.13
C GLY A 140 23.14 7.66 4.20
N GLY A 141 23.97 8.70 4.08
CA GLY A 141 25.38 8.57 3.65
C GLY A 141 25.63 8.46 2.14
N LYS A 142 26.64 9.20 1.67
CA LYS A 142 27.18 9.15 0.32
C LYS A 142 27.51 7.70 -0.08
N GLY A 143 26.81 7.16 -1.08
CA GLY A 143 27.04 5.81 -1.61
C GLY A 143 25.81 5.02 -2.09
N ALA A 144 24.63 5.64 -2.20
CA ALA A 144 23.38 4.95 -2.54
C ALA A 144 23.06 4.85 -4.04
N ASP A 145 24.00 5.18 -4.94
CA ASP A 145 23.74 5.22 -6.39
C ASP A 145 23.96 3.86 -7.10
N SER A 146 23.85 2.72 -6.43
CA SER A 146 24.16 1.43 -7.08
C SER A 146 23.42 0.17 -6.59
N LEU A 147 22.29 0.28 -5.89
CA LEU A 147 21.57 -0.90 -5.39
C LEU A 147 20.06 -0.80 -5.64
N GLY A 148 19.61 -1.40 -6.75
CA GLY A 148 18.27 -1.96 -6.97
C GLY A 148 17.06 -1.05 -6.77
N ALA A 149 16.36 -0.75 -7.86
CA ALA A 149 15.07 -0.05 -7.87
C ALA A 149 13.91 -0.87 -7.27
N SER A 150 13.93 -1.20 -5.97
CA SER A 150 12.77 -1.71 -5.21
C SER A 150 13.13 -2.00 -3.74
N ASN A 151 13.27 -0.97 -2.90
CA ASN A 151 13.51 -1.18 -1.46
C ASN A 151 12.21 -1.25 -0.63
N LEU A 152 11.03 -1.16 -1.25
CA LEU A 152 9.75 -1.33 -0.57
C LEU A 152 9.42 -2.84 -0.47
N ARG A 153 9.47 -3.39 0.73
CA ARG A 153 9.19 -4.82 1.02
C ARG A 153 7.69 -5.10 1.08
N LEU A 154 6.96 -4.81 0.01
CA LEU A 154 5.54 -5.13 -0.08
C LEU A 154 5.32 -6.65 -0.21
N PRO A 155 4.24 -7.19 0.37
CA PRO A 155 3.84 -8.58 0.18
C PRO A 155 3.29 -8.83 -1.23
N VAL A 156 2.99 -7.78 -1.99
CA VAL A 156 2.46 -7.85 -3.35
C VAL A 156 3.29 -6.99 -4.30
N ASN A 157 3.48 -7.46 -5.51
CA ASN A 157 4.07 -6.73 -6.62
C ASN A 157 3.13 -6.86 -7.82
N LEU A 158 2.78 -5.72 -8.41
CA LEU A 158 1.82 -5.62 -9.50
C LEU A 158 2.57 -5.09 -10.72
N GLU A 159 2.41 -5.75 -11.85
CA GLU A 159 2.95 -5.36 -13.15
C GLU A 159 1.78 -5.30 -14.15
N MET A 160 1.74 -4.28 -15.00
CA MET A 160 0.74 -4.15 -16.04
C MET A 160 1.39 -3.84 -17.38
N ARG A 161 0.95 -4.56 -18.41
CA ARG A 161 1.42 -4.41 -19.79
C ARG A 161 0.21 -4.18 -20.69
N THR A 162 0.25 -3.12 -21.48
CA THR A 162 -0.85 -2.71 -22.37
C THR A 162 -0.38 -2.75 -23.83
N GLY A 163 -1.32 -2.67 -24.78
CA GLY A 163 -0.99 -2.64 -26.21
C GLY A 163 -0.40 -3.95 -26.75
N LEU A 164 -0.77 -5.08 -26.15
CA LEU A 164 -0.32 -6.41 -26.55
C LEU A 164 -1.13 -6.93 -27.76
N GLY A 165 -0.57 -7.93 -28.43
CA GLY A 165 -1.19 -8.56 -29.60
C GLY A 165 -1.01 -7.77 -30.90
N PRO A 166 -1.38 -8.35 -32.06
CA PRO A 166 -1.17 -7.72 -33.38
C PRO A 166 -1.89 -6.38 -33.55
N ALA A 167 -3.08 -6.26 -32.96
CA ALA A 167 -3.91 -5.05 -33.05
C ALA A 167 -3.74 -4.11 -31.84
N GLY A 168 -2.85 -4.41 -30.89
CA GLY A 168 -2.66 -3.62 -29.67
C GLY A 168 -3.89 -3.55 -28.75
N SER A 169 -4.84 -4.48 -28.90
CA SER A 169 -6.12 -4.50 -28.17
C SER A 169 -6.07 -5.26 -26.85
N GLU A 170 -4.91 -5.78 -26.47
CA GLU A 170 -4.80 -6.65 -25.30
C GLU A 170 -3.97 -6.02 -24.19
N PHE A 171 -4.32 -6.34 -22.95
CA PHE A 171 -3.49 -6.01 -21.80
C PHE A 171 -3.36 -7.22 -20.87
N GLU A 172 -2.27 -7.26 -20.13
CA GLU A 172 -1.96 -8.29 -19.16
C GLU A 172 -1.60 -7.64 -17.82
N VAL A 173 -2.24 -8.13 -16.76
CA VAL A 173 -1.90 -7.78 -15.38
C VAL A 173 -1.28 -8.99 -14.71
N ARG A 174 -0.09 -8.82 -14.15
CA ARG A 174 0.65 -9.85 -13.43
C ARG A 174 0.78 -9.45 -11.97
N LEU A 175 0.40 -10.38 -11.10
CA LEU A 175 0.44 -10.21 -9.66
C LEU A 175 1.38 -11.24 -9.06
N GLN A 176 2.46 -10.77 -8.44
CA GLN A 176 3.33 -11.59 -7.63
C GLN A 176 3.01 -11.35 -6.16
N VAL A 177 2.76 -12.43 -5.43
CA VAL A 177 2.54 -12.40 -3.99
C VAL A 177 3.71 -13.07 -3.29
N ASN A 178 4.40 -12.30 -2.46
CA ASN A 178 5.43 -12.80 -1.57
C ASN A 178 4.78 -13.05 -0.21
N LYS A 179 4.74 -14.31 0.22
CA LYS A 179 4.34 -14.61 1.60
C LYS A 179 5.37 -13.95 2.49
N ALA A 180 4.96 -12.93 3.25
CA ALA A 180 5.84 -12.24 4.18
C ALA A 180 6.42 -13.28 5.14
N SER A 181 7.63 -13.74 4.84
CA SER A 181 8.37 -14.61 5.74
C SER A 181 8.64 -13.76 6.97
N SER A 182 8.50 -14.37 8.14
CA SER A 182 8.86 -13.76 9.41
C SER A 182 10.37 -13.52 9.45
N ALA A 183 10.86 -12.52 8.73
CA ALA A 183 12.25 -12.06 8.75
C ALA A 183 12.63 -11.39 10.08
N SER A 184 11.75 -11.42 11.08
CA SER A 184 12.03 -11.04 12.48
C SER A 184 12.39 -12.23 13.39
N GLY A 185 12.49 -13.46 12.86
CA GLY A 185 12.72 -14.67 13.67
C GLY A 185 14.15 -15.23 13.70
N GLN A 186 15.09 -14.71 12.90
CA GLN A 186 16.41 -15.35 12.73
C GLN A 186 17.53 -14.80 13.63
N PHE A 187 17.24 -14.30 14.82
CA PHE A 187 18.29 -14.02 15.82
C PHE A 187 17.81 -14.27 17.26
N ALA A 188 17.36 -15.50 17.55
CA ALA A 188 17.13 -15.93 18.94
C ALA A 188 17.31 -17.45 19.11
N ARG A 189 18.54 -17.95 18.95
CA ARG A 189 18.95 -19.17 19.65
C ARG A 189 19.41 -18.78 21.05
N GLY A 190 18.46 -18.74 21.99
CA GLY A 190 18.71 -18.49 23.40
C GLY A 190 17.72 -19.30 24.25
N ILE A 191 18.26 -20.23 25.02
CA ILE A 191 17.56 -21.15 25.93
C ILE A 191 16.81 -20.35 27.00
N GLY A 192 15.50 -20.56 27.18
CA GLY A 192 14.75 -19.96 28.29
C GLY A 192 13.23 -20.16 28.21
N SER A 193 12.69 -20.89 29.18
CA SER A 193 11.27 -21.22 29.38
C SER A 193 10.38 -19.98 29.55
N GLY A 194 9.27 -19.91 28.81
CA GLY A 194 8.19 -18.93 29.01
C GLY A 194 7.26 -18.78 27.80
N ARG A 195 6.17 -19.55 27.75
CA ARG A 195 5.07 -19.36 26.76
C ARG A 195 4.45 -17.98 26.96
N THR A 196 4.85 -17.03 26.11
CA THR A 196 4.12 -15.80 25.79
C THR A 196 3.82 -15.86 24.29
N GLY A 197 2.58 -15.59 23.90
CA GLY A 197 2.04 -15.93 22.57
C GLY A 197 2.89 -15.39 21.42
N SER A 198 3.50 -16.29 20.65
CA SER A 198 4.16 -15.94 19.39
C SER A 198 3.09 -15.39 18.43
N PRO A 199 3.29 -14.22 17.80
CA PRO A 199 2.46 -13.86 16.67
C PRO A 199 2.60 -14.96 15.62
N GLY A 200 1.47 -15.47 15.12
CA GLY A 200 1.49 -16.40 13.99
C GLY A 200 2.21 -15.76 12.80
N ALA A 201 2.71 -16.59 11.88
CA ALA A 201 3.28 -16.07 10.64
C ALA A 201 2.26 -15.12 9.95
N PRO A 202 2.71 -14.05 9.30
CA PRO A 202 1.82 -13.13 8.60
C PRO A 202 0.84 -13.84 7.66
N LEU A 203 -0.43 -13.47 7.71
CA LEU A 203 -1.50 -14.05 6.90
C LEU A 203 -2.09 -12.99 5.96
N LEU A 204 -1.92 -13.19 4.65
CA LEU A 204 -2.49 -12.35 3.60
C LEU A 204 -3.91 -12.83 3.25
N GLU A 205 -4.87 -11.91 3.29
CA GLU A 205 -6.29 -12.15 3.03
C GLU A 205 -6.88 -11.06 2.12
N GLN A 206 -8.04 -11.37 1.50
CA GLN A 206 -8.85 -10.41 0.73
C GLN A 206 -8.11 -9.76 -0.45
N LEU A 207 -7.33 -10.55 -1.20
CA LEU A 207 -6.54 -10.06 -2.33
C LEU A 207 -7.45 -9.81 -3.54
N THR A 208 -7.55 -8.54 -3.94
CA THR A 208 -8.39 -8.11 -5.07
C THR A 208 -7.63 -7.07 -5.90
N VAL A 209 -7.53 -7.28 -7.21
CA VAL A 209 -6.97 -6.33 -8.16
C VAL A 209 -8.13 -5.59 -8.84
N THR A 210 -8.01 -4.27 -8.94
CA THR A 210 -9.03 -3.37 -9.50
C THR A 210 -8.39 -2.54 -10.59
N ILE A 211 -8.94 -2.62 -11.80
CA ILE A 211 -8.42 -1.96 -13.00
C ILE A 211 -9.51 -1.03 -13.54
N PRO A 212 -9.39 0.29 -13.35
CA PRO A 212 -10.29 1.25 -13.99
C PRO A 212 -10.03 1.30 -15.51
N LEU A 213 -11.11 1.32 -16.29
CA LEU A 213 -11.08 1.37 -17.74
C LEU A 213 -11.57 2.73 -18.28
N PRO A 214 -11.05 3.18 -19.44
CA PRO A 214 -11.56 4.35 -20.13
C PRO A 214 -13.05 4.27 -20.49
N GLU A 215 -13.68 5.42 -20.71
CA GLU A 215 -15.11 5.52 -21.01
C GLU A 215 -15.53 4.89 -22.34
N ASP A 216 -14.61 4.84 -23.29
CA ASP A 216 -14.85 4.27 -24.62
C ASP A 216 -14.85 2.73 -24.62
N VAL A 217 -14.40 2.10 -23.53
CA VAL A 217 -14.43 0.64 -23.38
C VAL A 217 -15.86 0.18 -23.15
N ARG A 218 -16.39 -0.59 -24.10
CA ARG A 218 -17.74 -1.15 -24.06
C ARG A 218 -17.76 -2.56 -23.49
N ASN A 219 -16.75 -3.36 -23.80
CA ASN A 219 -16.69 -4.75 -23.38
C ASN A 219 -15.24 -5.23 -23.21
N LEU A 220 -15.08 -6.28 -22.40
CA LEU A 220 -13.85 -7.05 -22.28
C LEU A 220 -14.10 -8.49 -22.75
N SER A 221 -13.32 -8.96 -23.71
CA SER A 221 -13.32 -10.36 -24.13
C SER A 221 -12.05 -11.07 -23.65
N ASP A 222 -12.04 -12.40 -23.78
CA ASP A 222 -10.89 -13.23 -23.46
C ASP A 222 -10.33 -13.05 -22.03
N MET A 223 -11.19 -12.76 -21.05
CA MET A 223 -10.80 -12.69 -19.64
C MET A 223 -10.26 -14.05 -19.18
N ARG A 224 -8.94 -14.15 -19.05
CA ARG A 224 -8.24 -15.40 -18.70
C ARG A 224 -7.46 -15.21 -17.40
N PRO A 225 -8.12 -15.24 -16.23
CA PRO A 225 -7.42 -15.30 -14.95
C PRO A 225 -6.76 -16.67 -14.80
N SER A 226 -5.48 -16.70 -14.45
CA SER A 226 -4.77 -17.93 -14.09
C SER A 226 -5.36 -18.64 -12.85
N ARG A 227 -5.98 -17.85 -11.97
CA ARG A 227 -6.37 -18.16 -10.60
C ARG A 227 -7.43 -17.16 -10.14
N GLY A 228 -8.34 -17.60 -9.28
CA GLY A 228 -9.48 -16.81 -8.85
C GLY A 228 -10.47 -16.44 -9.97
N ASP A 229 -11.22 -15.38 -9.74
CA ASP A 229 -12.34 -14.95 -10.58
C ASP A 229 -12.21 -13.48 -10.98
N ALA A 230 -12.45 -13.19 -12.26
CA ALA A 230 -12.39 -11.85 -12.82
C ALA A 230 -13.78 -11.47 -13.35
N SER A 231 -14.21 -10.24 -13.06
CA SER A 231 -15.51 -9.71 -13.45
C SER A 231 -15.38 -8.26 -13.88
N PHE A 232 -16.01 -7.92 -15.00
CA PHE A 232 -16.07 -6.56 -15.53
C PHE A 232 -17.46 -5.98 -15.31
N SER A 233 -17.50 -4.78 -14.74
CA SER A 233 -18.73 -4.01 -14.52
C SER A 233 -18.77 -2.84 -15.51
N PRO A 234 -19.54 -2.92 -16.64
CA PRO A 234 -19.60 -1.84 -17.63
C PRO A 234 -20.13 -0.51 -17.07
N GLY A 235 -21.04 -0.57 -16.09
CA GLY A 235 -21.60 0.64 -15.46
C GLY A 235 -20.59 1.39 -14.59
N GLU A 236 -19.69 0.67 -13.92
CA GLU A 236 -18.63 1.27 -13.10
C GLU A 236 -17.34 1.49 -13.89
N ARG A 237 -17.22 0.83 -15.06
CA ARG A 237 -16.01 0.78 -15.90
C ARG A 237 -14.80 0.25 -15.14
N VAL A 238 -15.04 -0.78 -14.34
CA VAL A 238 -14.02 -1.40 -13.51
C VAL A 238 -13.97 -2.90 -13.79
N LEU A 239 -12.76 -3.39 -14.03
CA LEU A 239 -12.45 -4.82 -14.01
C LEU A 239 -11.91 -5.17 -12.62
N GLU A 240 -12.62 -6.06 -11.93
CA GLU A 240 -12.21 -6.61 -10.64
C GLU A 240 -11.74 -8.05 -10.80
N TRP A 241 -10.62 -8.38 -10.15
CA TRP A 241 -10.05 -9.72 -10.13
C TRP A 241 -9.74 -10.15 -8.69
N HIS A 242 -10.49 -11.13 -8.21
CA HIS A 242 -10.34 -11.69 -6.88
C HIS A 242 -9.41 -12.90 -6.91
N VAL A 243 -8.40 -12.94 -6.02
CA VAL A 243 -7.50 -14.10 -5.87
C VAL A 243 -7.71 -14.71 -4.48
N PRO A 244 -8.32 -15.92 -4.38
CA PRO A 244 -8.60 -16.55 -3.10
C PRO A 244 -7.34 -16.89 -2.30
N SER A 245 -7.36 -16.66 -0.98
CA SER A 245 -6.21 -16.93 -0.09
C SER A 245 -5.73 -18.38 -0.10
N LYS A 246 -6.61 -19.35 -0.43
CA LYS A 246 -6.25 -20.77 -0.57
C LYS A 246 -5.28 -21.05 -1.72
N GLU A 247 -5.17 -20.13 -2.69
CA GLU A 247 -4.34 -20.25 -3.89
C GLU A 247 -2.91 -19.72 -3.66
N LEU A 248 -2.68 -19.06 -2.53
CA LEU A 248 -1.37 -18.59 -2.06
C LEU A 248 -0.53 -19.77 -1.52
N SER A 249 -0.14 -20.67 -2.42
CA SER A 249 0.72 -21.81 -2.11
C SER A 249 2.20 -21.45 -2.31
N GLY A 250 3.04 -21.90 -1.39
CA GLY A 250 4.49 -21.63 -1.42
C GLY A 250 4.92 -20.26 -0.88
N PRO A 251 6.23 -19.94 -0.95
CA PRO A 251 6.79 -18.67 -0.48
C PRO A 251 6.51 -17.50 -1.42
N VAL A 252 6.42 -17.77 -2.72
CA VAL A 252 6.09 -16.79 -3.77
C VAL A 252 5.05 -17.44 -4.68
N SER A 253 3.99 -16.72 -4.99
CA SER A 253 2.95 -17.13 -5.93
C SER A 253 2.84 -16.10 -7.04
N HIS A 254 2.69 -16.55 -8.29
CA HIS A 254 2.52 -15.69 -9.45
C HIS A 254 1.16 -15.94 -10.09
N PHE A 255 0.48 -14.86 -10.42
CA PHE A 255 -0.82 -14.88 -11.04
C PHE A 255 -0.81 -13.92 -12.24
N GLY A 256 -1.59 -14.23 -13.27
CA GLY A 256 -1.82 -13.37 -14.42
C GLY A 256 -3.29 -13.30 -14.79
N LEU A 257 -3.70 -12.17 -15.34
CA LEU A 257 -4.98 -11.93 -15.99
C LEU A 257 -4.72 -11.23 -17.33
N ARG A 258 -5.12 -11.87 -18.43
CA ARG A 258 -5.10 -11.27 -19.77
C ARG A 258 -6.53 -10.96 -20.20
N CYS A 259 -6.70 -9.82 -20.87
CA CYS A 259 -7.98 -9.35 -21.38
C CYS A 259 -7.79 -8.65 -22.74
N THR A 260 -8.83 -8.68 -23.56
CA THR A 260 -8.91 -7.93 -24.82
C THR A 260 -9.97 -6.84 -24.66
N VAL A 261 -9.61 -5.58 -24.95
CA VAL A 261 -10.55 -4.47 -24.93
C VAL A 261 -11.32 -4.37 -26.23
N ALA A 262 -12.59 -4.00 -26.14
CA ALA A 262 -13.40 -3.60 -27.28
C ALA A 262 -14.14 -2.31 -26.92
N GLY A 263 -14.04 -1.31 -27.79
CA GLY A 263 -14.59 0.02 -27.57
C GLY A 263 -14.95 0.72 -28.88
N SER A 264 -15.75 1.78 -28.77
CA SER A 264 -16.11 2.62 -29.90
C SER A 264 -15.13 3.79 -29.92
N VAL A 265 -14.12 3.72 -30.77
CA VAL A 265 -13.24 4.87 -31.00
C VAL A 265 -13.80 5.59 -32.20
N GLY A 266 -14.48 6.71 -31.97
CA GLY A 266 -15.36 7.41 -32.91
C GLY A 266 -15.05 7.16 -34.39
N ASP A 267 -15.92 6.39 -35.06
CA ASP A 267 -15.96 6.28 -36.52
C ASP A 267 -16.57 7.56 -37.16
N ASP A 268 -16.81 8.62 -36.39
CA ASP A 268 -17.54 9.82 -36.83
C ASP A 268 -16.73 10.78 -37.72
N GLU A 269 -15.44 10.52 -37.98
CA GLU A 269 -14.65 11.31 -38.93
C GLU A 269 -14.55 10.74 -40.36
N GLU A 270 -15.03 9.51 -40.62
CA GLU A 270 -15.01 8.95 -41.99
C GLU A 270 -16.34 9.11 -42.76
N ASP A 271 -17.41 9.62 -42.15
CA ASP A 271 -18.73 9.79 -42.80
C ASP A 271 -19.22 11.24 -42.94
N ARG A 272 -18.32 12.22 -43.02
CA ARG A 272 -18.64 13.56 -43.57
C ARG A 272 -18.01 13.79 -44.94
N PHE A 273 -18.37 12.94 -45.91
CA PHE A 273 -18.33 13.34 -47.31
C PHE A 273 -19.50 14.30 -47.56
N ASP A 274 -19.30 15.59 -47.29
CA ASP A 274 -20.19 16.65 -47.77
C ASP A 274 -19.94 16.85 -49.28
N PRO A 275 -20.91 16.56 -50.17
CA PRO A 275 -20.74 16.75 -51.61
C PRO A 275 -20.69 18.23 -52.00
N SER A 276 -20.92 19.15 -51.06
CA SER A 276 -20.83 20.59 -51.28
C SER A 276 -19.53 21.13 -50.67
N GLY A 277 -18.45 21.03 -51.44
CA GLY A 277 -17.11 21.45 -51.03
C GLY A 277 -17.03 22.94 -50.72
N PHE A 278 -17.18 23.32 -49.46
CA PHE A 278 -16.68 24.57 -48.85
C PHE A 278 -16.63 24.43 -47.32
N ALA A 279 -15.49 24.00 -46.77
CA ALA A 279 -15.22 24.14 -45.34
C ALA A 279 -13.74 24.50 -45.10
N PHE A 280 -13.57 25.55 -44.31
CA PHE A 280 -12.32 26.21 -43.97
C PHE A 280 -11.42 25.29 -43.13
N SER A 281 -10.21 25.04 -43.62
CA SER A 281 -9.17 24.29 -42.92
C SER A 281 -8.72 25.04 -41.66
N ASN A 282 -9.00 24.47 -40.49
CA ASN A 282 -8.28 24.82 -39.27
C ASN A 282 -7.52 23.56 -38.82
N ASP A 283 -6.45 23.26 -39.53
CA ASP A 283 -5.55 22.15 -39.23
C ASP A 283 -4.31 22.73 -38.53
N TYR A 284 -4.22 22.49 -37.22
CA TYR A 284 -2.98 22.60 -36.46
C TYR A 284 -2.68 21.23 -35.86
N SER A 285 -2.32 20.27 -36.70
CA SER A 285 -1.61 19.06 -36.27
C SER A 285 -0.13 19.17 -36.66
N TYR A 286 0.69 19.40 -35.65
CA TYR A 286 2.15 19.50 -35.74
C TYR A 286 2.75 18.14 -36.14
N SER A 287 3.14 18.00 -37.41
CA SER A 287 4.04 16.95 -37.88
C SER A 287 5.23 17.60 -38.59
N GLU A 288 6.34 17.75 -37.87
CA GLU A 288 7.63 18.18 -38.43
C GLU A 288 8.42 16.93 -38.88
N PRO A 289 8.69 16.75 -40.18
CA PRO A 289 9.71 15.81 -40.64
C PRO A 289 11.08 16.49 -40.56
N TYR A 290 11.95 15.97 -39.69
CA TYR A 290 13.34 16.41 -39.54
C TYR A 290 14.07 16.32 -40.91
N GLN A 291 14.17 17.45 -41.60
CA GLN A 291 14.88 17.59 -42.86
C GLN A 291 16.23 18.27 -42.56
N SER A 292 17.30 17.50 -42.62
CA SER A 292 18.68 17.93 -42.33
C SER A 292 19.10 19.07 -43.26
N SER A 293 19.52 20.19 -42.68
CA SER A 293 20.03 21.38 -43.37
C SER A 293 21.35 21.12 -44.11
N PRO A 294 21.63 21.84 -45.21
CA PRO A 294 22.92 21.82 -45.90
C PRO A 294 23.92 22.78 -45.26
N ALA A 295 25.22 22.45 -45.29
CA ALA A 295 26.29 23.39 -44.98
C ALA A 295 27.36 23.32 -46.09
N GLU A 296 27.56 24.46 -46.76
CA GLU A 296 28.62 24.73 -47.73
C GLU A 296 29.99 25.04 -47.08
N GLY A 297 31.06 24.69 -47.79
CA GLY A 297 32.40 25.34 -47.80
C GLY A 297 33.30 25.12 -46.57
N ASN A 298 34.61 24.84 -46.65
CA ASN A 298 35.64 25.08 -47.68
C ASN A 298 36.89 24.19 -47.32
N PRO A 299 38.06 24.22 -48.00
CA PRO A 299 38.76 23.00 -48.43
C PRO A 299 40.16 22.84 -47.83
N THR A 300 40.74 21.64 -47.92
CA THR A 300 42.21 21.51 -47.91
C THR A 300 42.67 20.28 -48.68
N ARG A 301 43.61 20.54 -49.59
CA ARG A 301 44.29 19.61 -50.50
C ARG A 301 45.41 18.85 -49.78
N THR A 302 45.67 17.61 -50.21
CA THR A 302 46.96 16.99 -50.65
C THR A 302 46.75 15.46 -50.65
N ASP A 303 46.58 14.79 -51.79
CA ASP A 303 47.57 14.26 -52.75
C ASP A 303 48.08 12.83 -52.41
N GLY A 304 48.07 11.94 -53.43
CA GLY A 304 48.93 10.75 -53.49
C GLY A 304 48.32 9.33 -53.53
N GLY A 305 48.00 8.82 -54.73
CA GLY A 305 48.11 7.41 -55.20
C GLY A 305 47.13 6.36 -54.67
N GLY A 306 46.64 5.33 -55.39
CA GLY A 306 46.91 4.78 -56.71
C GLY A 306 46.56 3.26 -56.71
N GLY A 307 45.77 2.79 -57.69
CA GLY A 307 45.46 1.36 -57.95
C GLY A 307 44.23 0.82 -57.18
N GLY A 308 43.23 0.15 -57.75
CA GLY A 308 43.11 -0.64 -58.98
C GLY A 308 42.56 -2.02 -58.58
N GLY A 309 41.32 -2.37 -58.96
CA GLY A 309 40.77 -3.71 -58.65
C GLY A 309 39.25 -3.87 -58.74
N SER A 310 38.75 -4.00 -59.98
CA SER A 310 37.72 -4.96 -60.45
C SER A 310 36.54 -5.41 -59.56
N SER A 311 35.34 -5.11 -60.08
CA SER A 311 34.23 -6.05 -60.36
C SER A 311 33.63 -6.88 -59.22
N SER A 312 32.39 -6.55 -58.84
CA SER A 312 31.32 -7.54 -58.96
C SER A 312 29.97 -6.86 -59.13
N ASN A 313 29.34 -7.21 -60.24
CA ASN A 313 28.03 -6.82 -60.68
C ASN A 313 27.03 -7.82 -60.07
N ASN A 314 26.05 -7.36 -59.29
CA ASN A 314 24.83 -8.13 -59.08
C ASN A 314 23.66 -7.18 -58.94
N ASN A 315 23.10 -6.88 -60.10
CA ASN A 315 21.75 -6.40 -60.29
C ASN A 315 20.79 -7.56 -59.97
N SER A 316 20.23 -7.57 -58.77
CA SER A 316 19.01 -8.32 -58.48
C SER A 316 17.90 -7.31 -58.20
N ASN A 317 17.20 -6.94 -59.27
CA ASN A 317 15.80 -6.57 -59.23
C ASN A 317 15.04 -7.64 -58.42
N ASN A 318 14.71 -7.34 -57.16
CA ASN A 318 13.59 -8.01 -56.50
C ASN A 318 12.47 -6.99 -56.34
N ASN A 319 11.60 -7.04 -57.33
CA ASN A 319 10.28 -6.46 -57.30
C ASN A 319 9.45 -7.25 -56.28
N SER A 320 9.56 -6.92 -54.98
CA SER A 320 8.64 -7.40 -53.95
C SER A 320 7.52 -6.38 -53.76
N SER A 321 6.66 -6.29 -54.78
CA SER A 321 5.31 -5.79 -54.61
C SER A 321 4.53 -6.82 -53.80
N GLY A 322 4.19 -6.49 -52.55
CA GLY A 322 3.31 -7.28 -51.70
C GLY A 322 3.87 -7.55 -50.31
N ASN A 323 3.58 -6.64 -49.36
CA ASN A 323 2.97 -6.92 -48.04
C ASN A 323 2.96 -5.70 -47.08
N GLY A 324 3.04 -4.45 -47.57
CA GLY A 324 3.08 -3.26 -46.71
C GLY A 324 1.72 -2.79 -46.16
N SER A 325 0.59 -3.28 -46.70
CA SER A 325 -0.75 -2.81 -46.32
C SER A 325 -1.24 -3.35 -44.98
N GLY A 326 -0.90 -4.60 -44.65
CA GLY A 326 -1.29 -5.23 -43.38
C GLY A 326 -0.63 -4.57 -42.17
N SER A 327 0.67 -4.27 -42.27
CA SER A 327 1.41 -3.60 -41.19
C SER A 327 0.94 -2.18 -40.92
N GLU A 328 0.53 -1.45 -41.95
CA GLU A 328 0.02 -0.08 -41.79
C GLU A 328 -1.40 -0.06 -41.21
N GLN A 329 -2.25 -1.01 -41.63
CA GLN A 329 -3.59 -1.18 -41.08
C GLN A 329 -3.57 -1.63 -39.61
N ASP A 330 -2.65 -2.55 -39.27
CA ASP A 330 -2.46 -2.99 -37.89
C ASP A 330 -1.90 -1.88 -36.99
N ALA A 331 -0.99 -1.04 -37.52
CA ALA A 331 -0.49 0.13 -36.81
C ALA A 331 -1.59 1.18 -36.53
N LYS A 332 -2.47 1.44 -37.52
CA LYS A 332 -3.63 2.33 -37.34
C LYS A 332 -4.59 1.79 -36.27
N ARG A 333 -4.89 0.50 -36.30
CA ARG A 333 -5.72 -0.17 -35.28
C ARG A 333 -5.07 -0.17 -33.90
N ALA A 334 -3.77 -0.38 -33.81
CA ALA A 334 -3.04 -0.30 -32.54
C ALA A 334 -3.04 1.12 -31.95
N ALA A 335 -2.92 2.15 -32.80
CA ALA A 335 -3.06 3.54 -32.36
C ALA A 335 -4.47 3.84 -31.86
N GLN A 336 -5.50 3.33 -32.54
CA GLN A 336 -6.90 3.44 -32.14
C GLN A 336 -7.15 2.72 -30.80
N ASN A 337 -6.64 1.51 -30.62
CA ASN A 337 -6.84 0.74 -29.39
C ASN A 337 -6.04 1.28 -28.18
N LYS A 338 -5.03 2.11 -28.41
CA LYS A 338 -4.23 2.71 -27.35
C LYS A 338 -5.06 3.55 -26.38
N ILE A 339 -6.08 4.26 -26.86
CA ILE A 339 -6.95 5.07 -25.99
C ILE A 339 -7.88 4.24 -25.11
N LEU A 340 -8.09 2.96 -25.47
CA LEU A 340 -8.91 2.01 -24.72
C LEU A 340 -8.13 1.29 -23.62
N MET A 341 -6.80 1.48 -23.55
CA MET A 341 -5.95 0.81 -22.59
C MET A 341 -6.15 1.37 -21.17
N PRO A 342 -6.11 0.51 -20.13
CA PRO A 342 -6.12 0.98 -18.75
C PRO A 342 -4.89 1.83 -18.45
N THR A 343 -5.08 2.88 -17.66
CA THR A 343 -4.01 3.80 -17.24
C THR A 343 -3.38 3.43 -15.90
N SER A 344 -4.09 2.64 -15.09
CA SER A 344 -3.56 2.13 -13.83
C SER A 344 -4.25 0.84 -13.40
N ALA A 345 -3.63 0.16 -12.45
CA ALA A 345 -4.22 -0.96 -11.73
C ALA A 345 -3.88 -0.84 -10.25
N SER A 346 -4.81 -1.21 -9.37
CA SER A 346 -4.63 -1.14 -7.93
C SER A 346 -4.89 -2.49 -7.27
N VAL A 347 -4.25 -2.75 -6.13
CA VAL A 347 -4.45 -3.98 -5.36
C VAL A 347 -4.87 -3.70 -3.91
N SER A 348 -5.96 -4.34 -3.53
CA SER A 348 -6.50 -4.38 -2.17
C SER A 348 -6.10 -5.69 -1.50
N PHE A 349 -5.73 -5.63 -0.22
CA PHE A 349 -5.42 -6.81 0.60
C PHE A 349 -5.41 -6.45 2.08
N SER A 350 -5.42 -7.47 2.94
CA SER A 350 -5.13 -7.32 4.36
C SER A 350 -4.07 -8.31 4.82
N VAL A 351 -3.17 -7.88 5.71
CA VAL A 351 -2.14 -8.74 6.31
C VAL A 351 -2.29 -8.74 7.82
N LYS A 352 -2.69 -9.87 8.39
CA LYS A 352 -2.72 -10.07 9.84
C LYS A 352 -1.32 -10.44 10.34
N GLY A 353 -0.90 -9.84 11.45
CA GLY A 353 0.39 -10.13 12.09
C GLY A 353 1.58 -9.37 11.48
N TRP A 354 1.35 -8.39 10.60
CA TRP A 354 2.39 -7.59 9.96
C TRP A 354 1.98 -6.12 9.88
N LEU A 355 2.98 -5.23 10.04
CA LEU A 355 2.88 -3.79 9.84
C LEU A 355 3.89 -3.38 8.76
N ALA A 356 3.47 -2.54 7.82
CA ALA A 356 4.31 -2.08 6.72
C ALA A 356 5.43 -1.16 7.20
N SER A 357 5.18 -0.37 8.24
CA SER A 357 6.20 0.47 8.89
C SER A 357 7.32 -0.32 9.58
N GLY A 358 7.11 -1.62 9.83
CA GLY A 358 8.00 -2.42 10.67
C GLY A 358 7.94 -2.08 12.17
N LEU A 359 6.98 -1.24 12.59
CA LEU A 359 6.73 -1.01 14.02
C LEU A 359 6.28 -2.30 14.71
N LYS A 360 6.61 -2.38 15.99
CA LYS A 360 6.20 -3.47 16.87
C LYS A 360 6.03 -2.97 18.29
N VAL A 361 5.19 -3.65 19.05
CA VAL A 361 5.12 -3.48 20.50
C VAL A 361 6.16 -4.38 21.15
N ASP A 362 7.14 -3.78 21.81
CA ASP A 362 8.15 -4.51 22.58
C ASP A 362 7.59 -4.96 23.94
N SER A 363 6.80 -4.11 24.61
CA SER A 363 6.14 -4.49 25.87
C SER A 363 5.00 -3.55 26.27
N ILE A 364 4.05 -4.11 27.03
CA ILE A 364 3.05 -3.35 27.79
C ILE A 364 3.36 -3.56 29.27
N VAL A 365 3.71 -2.50 29.99
CA VAL A 365 4.08 -2.54 31.41
C VAL A 365 3.07 -1.74 32.21
N MET A 366 2.65 -2.28 33.36
CA MET A 366 1.82 -1.56 34.31
C MET A 366 2.63 -1.38 35.59
N ASP A 367 2.85 -0.14 36.01
CA ASP A 367 3.66 0.19 37.19
C ASP A 367 2.79 0.03 38.44
N ALA A 368 2.99 -1.07 39.17
CA ALA A 368 2.22 -1.38 40.37
C ALA A 368 2.38 -0.34 41.49
N ARG A 369 3.50 0.39 41.56
CA ARG A 369 3.74 1.40 42.60
C ARG A 369 2.99 2.70 42.31
N LYS A 370 2.85 3.04 41.03
CA LYS A 370 2.09 4.24 40.60
C LYS A 370 0.60 3.96 40.43
N SER A 371 0.25 2.70 40.21
CA SER A 371 -1.14 2.25 40.08
C SER A 371 -1.85 2.24 41.43
N ARG A 372 -3.13 2.57 41.45
CA ARG A 372 -3.97 2.63 42.66
C ARG A 372 -5.25 1.83 42.50
N GLY A 373 -5.80 1.29 43.58
CA GLY A 373 -7.07 0.54 43.53
C GLY A 373 -6.99 -0.83 42.84
N LEU A 374 -5.77 -1.32 42.61
CA LEU A 374 -5.52 -2.68 42.13
C LEU A 374 -5.16 -3.56 43.33
N GLY A 375 -5.69 -4.78 43.40
CA GLY A 375 -5.31 -5.75 44.43
C GLY A 375 -3.83 -6.11 44.34
N GLU A 376 -3.21 -6.41 45.47
CA GLU A 376 -1.81 -6.82 45.54
C GLU A 376 -1.57 -8.08 44.69
N GLY A 377 -0.53 -8.07 43.86
CA GLY A 377 -0.16 -9.20 43.00
C GLY A 377 -1.01 -9.39 41.72
N VAL A 378 -2.02 -8.56 41.46
CA VAL A 378 -2.84 -8.67 40.24
C VAL A 378 -2.03 -8.30 39.00
N LYS A 379 -1.89 -9.26 38.07
CA LYS A 379 -1.24 -9.07 36.77
C LYS A 379 -2.28 -9.15 35.66
N PRO A 380 -2.48 -8.08 34.86
CA PRO A 380 -3.45 -8.11 33.78
C PRO A 380 -2.97 -9.00 32.64
N TYR A 381 -3.92 -9.62 31.93
CA TYR A 381 -3.66 -10.23 30.63
C TYR A 381 -3.22 -9.16 29.64
N LYS A 382 -2.25 -9.50 28.79
CA LYS A 382 -1.68 -8.59 27.81
C LYS A 382 -1.70 -9.24 26.43
N GLY A 383 -2.08 -8.50 25.41
CA GLY A 383 -2.01 -8.96 24.03
C GLY A 383 -1.83 -7.83 23.04
N VAL A 384 -1.34 -8.17 21.87
CA VAL A 384 -1.11 -7.24 20.77
C VAL A 384 -1.60 -7.86 19.48
N LYS A 385 -2.24 -7.06 18.63
CA LYS A 385 -2.60 -7.46 17.27
C LYS A 385 -2.06 -6.44 16.28
N TYR A 386 -1.66 -6.95 15.12
CA TYR A 386 -1.15 -6.17 14.02
C TYR A 386 -2.00 -6.44 12.79
N LEU A 387 -2.40 -5.39 12.09
CA LEU A 387 -3.15 -5.48 10.85
C LEU A 387 -2.68 -4.40 9.89
N THR A 388 -2.26 -4.80 8.70
CA THR A 388 -2.10 -3.88 7.58
C THR A 388 -3.24 -4.06 6.60
N VAL A 389 -3.81 -2.98 6.08
CA VAL A 389 -4.86 -2.99 5.08
C VAL A 389 -4.47 -2.10 3.90
N SER A 390 -4.68 -2.58 2.69
CA SER A 390 -4.69 -1.80 1.46
C SER A 390 -6.09 -1.86 0.87
N LYS A 391 -6.70 -0.70 0.58
CA LYS A 391 -7.99 -0.58 -0.12
C LYS A 391 -7.77 0.20 -1.40
N GLY A 392 -7.38 -0.49 -2.47
CA GLY A 392 -6.82 0.14 -3.68
C GLY A 392 -5.54 0.92 -3.38
N GLY A 393 -4.91 0.67 -2.24
CA GLY A 393 -3.83 1.46 -1.69
C GLY A 393 -2.45 1.10 -2.25
N VAL A 394 -2.34 0.17 -3.19
CA VAL A 394 -1.11 -0.07 -3.94
C VAL A 394 -1.46 0.00 -5.41
N GLU A 395 -1.10 1.09 -6.06
CA GLU A 395 -1.43 1.40 -7.45
C GLU A 395 -0.16 1.38 -8.31
N ILE A 396 -0.24 0.77 -9.49
CA ILE A 396 0.75 0.94 -10.57
C ILE A 396 0.13 1.74 -11.71
N ARG A 397 0.87 2.74 -12.18
CA ARG A 397 0.52 3.51 -13.38
C ARG A 397 1.10 2.85 -14.63
N CYS A 398 0.49 3.08 -15.79
CA CYS A 398 0.94 2.53 -17.08
C CYS A 398 1.31 3.59 -18.11
#